data_AF-A0A924NU47-F1
#
_entry.id   AF-A0A924NU47-F1
#
_cell.length_a   1.000
_cell.length_b   1.000
_cell.length_c   1.000
_cell.angle_alpha   90.00
_cell.angle_beta   90.00
_cell.angle_gamma   90.00
#
_symmetry.space_group_name_H-M   'P 1'
#
loop_
_entity.id
_entity.type
_entity.pdbx_description
1 polymer ?
#
loop_
_entity_poly.entity_id
_entity_poly.type
_entity_poly.pdbx_seq_one_letter_code
_entity_poly.pdbx_strand_id
1 'polypeptide(L)'
;MGRVPRLPVFGTMVDLPYAGPVLCGLYLVWMINLFNFMGGIDGSGFLGLMVALLSLWCGQATPALFWAWFILIGCFMVDATTTLVRRVRRGERFHEAHRSHAYQYAARQFGAHRPVTLAVGAINLLWLLPIAVALGLGWFDGVAGLAIAYVPLLWLAFRFKAGIRTAQESCA
;
A
#
# COMPACT_ATOMS: atom_id res chain seq x y z
N MET A 1 -20.16 0.59 -34.79
CA MET A 1 -19.59 1.80 -34.14
C MET A 1 -20.69 2.42 -33.30
N GLY A 2 -20.67 2.21 -31.97
CA GLY A 2 -21.71 2.72 -31.08
C GLY A 2 -21.64 4.25 -31.02
N ARG A 3 -22.73 4.94 -31.36
CA ARG A 3 -22.83 6.40 -31.16
C ARG A 3 -22.78 6.68 -29.66
N VAL A 4 -21.88 7.57 -29.25
CA VAL A 4 -21.86 8.09 -27.88
C VAL A 4 -23.22 8.75 -27.58
N PRO A 5 -23.82 8.50 -26.41
CA PRO A 5 -25.11 9.06 -26.04
C PRO A 5 -25.02 10.59 -25.91
N ARG A 6 -26.10 11.27 -26.27
CA ARG A 6 -26.23 12.73 -26.14
C ARG A 6 -26.21 13.11 -24.66
N LEU A 7 -25.25 13.94 -24.27
CA LEU A 7 -25.13 14.40 -22.89
C LEU A 7 -25.75 15.80 -22.77
N PRO A 8 -26.64 16.02 -21.79
CA PRO A 8 -27.13 17.36 -21.49
C PRO A 8 -26.01 18.13 -20.80
N VAL A 9 -25.46 19.14 -21.48
CA VAL A 9 -24.42 20.02 -20.93
C VAL A 9 -25.01 21.43 -20.85
N PHE A 10 -25.14 21.96 -19.63
CA PHE A 10 -25.76 23.27 -19.35
C PHE A 10 -27.12 23.47 -20.05
N GLY A 11 -27.98 22.45 -20.04
CA GLY A 11 -29.32 22.50 -20.64
C GLY A 11 -29.36 22.42 -22.17
N THR A 12 -28.20 22.36 -22.84
CA THR A 12 -28.09 22.13 -24.28
C THR A 12 -27.70 20.68 -24.57
N MET A 13 -28.38 20.07 -25.55
CA MET A 13 -28.05 18.71 -26.01
C MET A 13 -26.87 18.79 -26.98
N VAL A 14 -25.67 18.48 -26.49
CA VAL A 14 -24.45 18.55 -27.31
C VAL A 14 -24.14 17.17 -27.86
N ASP A 15 -24.20 17.03 -29.19
CA ASP A 15 -23.86 15.80 -29.91
C ASP A 15 -22.38 15.91 -30.33
N LEU A 16 -21.48 15.18 -29.68
CA LEU A 16 -20.02 15.18 -29.94
C LEU A 16 -19.57 13.84 -30.56
N PRO A 17 -19.99 13.50 -31.79
CA PRO A 17 -19.80 12.16 -32.36
C PRO A 17 -18.32 11.77 -32.50
N TYR A 18 -17.45 12.73 -32.82
CA TYR A 18 -16.01 12.51 -32.98
C TYR A 18 -15.18 13.07 -31.81
N ALA A 19 -15.62 14.18 -31.21
CA ALA A 19 -14.90 14.82 -30.11
C ALA A 19 -15.01 14.04 -28.79
N GLY A 20 -16.13 13.34 -28.53
CA GLY A 20 -16.29 12.52 -27.32
C GLY A 20 -15.25 11.40 -27.22
N PRO A 21 -15.10 10.54 -28.24
CA PRO A 21 -14.07 9.50 -28.26
C PRO A 21 -12.64 10.05 -28.20
N VAL A 22 -12.36 11.18 -28.86
CA VAL A 22 -11.05 11.84 -28.82
C VAL A 22 -10.71 12.36 -27.43
N LEU A 23 -11.64 13.04 -26.76
CA LEU A 23 -11.47 13.51 -25.38
C LEU A 23 -11.33 12.35 -24.40
N CYS A 24 -12.10 11.27 -24.59
CA CYS A 24 -11.98 10.05 -23.79
C CYS A 24 -10.61 9.40 -23.97
N GLY A 25 -10.12 9.31 -25.21
CA GLY A 25 -8.77 8.80 -25.51
C GLY A 25 -7.67 9.65 -24.89
N LEU A 26 -7.77 10.98 -25.01
CA LEU A 26 -6.85 11.92 -24.36
C LEU A 26 -6.88 11.78 -22.84
N TYR A 27 -8.06 11.67 -22.24
CA TYR A 27 -8.24 11.44 -20.81
C TYR A 27 -7.61 10.12 -20.36
N LEU A 28 -7.79 9.03 -21.12
CA LEU A 28 -7.19 7.74 -20.79
C LEU A 28 -5.67 7.76 -20.90
N VAL A 29 -5.11 8.34 -21.97
CA VAL A 29 -3.65 8.51 -22.13
C VAL A 29 -3.10 9.36 -20.99
N TRP A 30 -3.79 10.44 -20.65
CA TRP A 30 -3.40 11.32 -19.56
C TRP A 30 -3.48 10.62 -18.20
N MET A 31 -4.54 9.85 -17.94
CA MET A 31 -4.69 9.06 -16.71
C MET A 31 -3.64 7.97 -16.57
N ILE A 32 -3.29 7.27 -17.65
CA ILE A 32 -2.22 6.27 -17.66
C ILE A 32 -0.86 6.93 -17.39
N ASN A 33 -0.61 8.10 -17.98
CA ASN A 33 0.62 8.85 -17.73
C ASN A 33 0.70 9.34 -16.28
N LEU A 34 -0.40 9.88 -15.73
CA LEU A 34 -0.48 10.30 -14.34
C LEU A 34 -0.25 9.12 -13.38
N PHE A 35 -0.82 7.95 -13.67
CA PHE A 35 -0.62 6.73 -12.87
C PHE A 35 0.82 6.23 -12.91
N ASN A 36 1.49 6.32 -14.06
CA ASN A 36 2.91 5.97 -14.21
C ASN A 36 3.83 6.92 -13.41
N PHE A 37 3.47 8.20 -13.29
CA PHE A 37 4.19 9.17 -12.43
C PHE A 37 3.94 8.91 -10.93
N MET A 38 2.70 8.63 -10.53
CA MET A 38 2.35 8.33 -9.13
C MET A 38 2.85 6.97 -8.65
N GLY A 39 3.12 6.01 -9.54
CA GLY A 39 3.57 4.66 -9.17
C GLY A 39 4.94 4.59 -8.47
N GLY A 40 5.65 5.71 -8.34
CA GLY A 40 6.93 5.83 -7.65
C GLY A 40 6.84 6.22 -6.16
N ILE A 41 7.92 6.87 -5.68
CA ILE A 41 8.05 7.38 -4.30
C ILE A 41 6.91 8.36 -3.95
N ASP A 42 6.43 9.12 -4.93
CA ASP A 42 5.46 10.20 -4.70
C ASP A 42 4.05 9.68 -4.34
N GLY A 43 3.52 8.68 -5.07
CA GLY A 43 2.18 8.17 -4.77
C GLY A 43 2.12 7.30 -3.53
N SER A 44 3.18 6.53 -3.24
CA SER A 44 3.25 5.73 -2.01
C SER A 44 3.48 6.60 -0.77
N GLY A 45 4.30 7.66 -0.88
CA GLY A 45 4.46 8.68 0.16
C GLY A 45 3.16 9.45 0.43
N PHE A 46 2.46 9.87 -0.64
CA PHE A 46 1.16 10.52 -0.52
C PHE A 46 0.11 9.62 0.14
N LEU A 47 0.02 8.35 -0.26
CA LEU A 47 -0.91 7.40 0.35
C LEU A 47 -0.60 7.20 1.85
N GLY A 48 0.68 7.08 2.21
CA GLY A 48 1.11 7.00 3.62
C GLY A 48 0.71 8.24 4.41
N LEU A 49 0.90 9.44 3.85
CA LEU A 49 0.48 10.70 4.47
C LEU A 49 -1.04 10.78 4.63
N MET A 50 -1.82 10.40 3.62
CA MET A 50 -3.28 10.38 3.69
C MET A 50 -3.77 9.44 4.78
N VAL A 51 -3.23 8.22 4.87
CA VAL A 51 -3.58 7.28 5.94
C VAL A 51 -3.22 7.86 7.32
N ALA A 52 -2.07 8.49 7.47
CA ALA A 52 -1.67 9.11 8.74
C ALA A 52 -2.64 10.24 9.16
N LEU A 53 -3.02 11.12 8.22
CA LEU A 53 -3.97 12.21 8.49
C LEU A 53 -5.37 11.69 8.79
N LEU A 54 -5.86 10.70 8.02
CA LEU A 54 -7.15 10.06 8.28
C LEU A 54 -7.18 9.36 9.65
N SER A 55 -6.08 8.69 10.02
CA SER A 55 -5.93 8.07 11.34
C SER A 55 -6.05 9.09 12.47
N LEU A 56 -5.36 10.23 12.35
CA LEU A 56 -5.45 11.32 13.33
C LEU A 56 -6.85 11.93 13.41
N TRP A 57 -7.51 12.11 12.27
CA TRP A 57 -8.87 12.65 12.20
C TRP A 57 -9.89 11.69 12.83
N CYS A 58 -9.85 10.40 12.49
CA CYS A 58 -10.70 9.39 13.12
C CYS A 58 -10.39 9.22 14.62
N GLY A 59 -9.14 9.42 15.03
CA GLY A 59 -8.71 9.40 16.43
C GLY A 59 -9.42 10.44 17.31
N GLN A 60 -9.88 11.55 16.73
CA GLN A 60 -10.67 12.55 17.45
C GLN A 60 -12.05 12.03 17.85
N ALA A 61 -12.64 11.13 17.04
CA ALA A 61 -13.93 10.51 17.34
C ALA A 61 -13.77 9.36 18.34
N THR A 62 -12.78 8.50 18.15
CA THR A 62 -12.48 7.41 19.07
C THR A 62 -10.99 7.09 19.04
N PRO A 63 -10.25 7.14 20.16
CA PRO A 63 -8.82 6.83 20.19
C PRO A 63 -8.49 5.43 19.66
N ALA A 64 -9.38 4.45 19.81
CA ALA A 64 -9.20 3.10 19.26
C ALA A 64 -9.07 3.10 17.72
N LEU A 65 -9.79 3.99 17.02
CA LEU A 65 -9.72 4.06 15.56
C LEU A 65 -8.32 4.48 15.09
N PHE A 66 -7.67 5.40 15.79
CA PHE A 66 -6.30 5.81 15.48
C PHE A 66 -5.34 4.61 15.48
N TRP A 67 -5.40 3.78 16.52
CA TRP A 67 -4.57 2.57 16.62
C TRP A 67 -4.96 1.51 15.58
N ALA A 68 -6.26 1.35 15.28
CA ALA A 68 -6.74 0.41 14.28
C ALA A 68 -6.17 0.71 12.87
N TRP A 69 -6.11 1.99 12.48
CA TRP A 69 -5.49 2.40 11.21
C TRP A 69 -4.01 1.97 11.13
N PHE A 70 -3.25 2.18 12.21
CA PHE A 70 -1.84 1.74 12.29
C PHE A 70 -1.69 0.21 12.22
N ILE A 71 -2.58 -0.53 12.87
CA ILE A 71 -2.59 -2.00 12.82
C ILE A 71 -2.82 -2.50 11.38
N LEU A 72 -3.79 -1.93 10.67
CA LEU A 72 -4.14 -2.37 9.31
C LEU A 72 -3.04 -2.07 8.28
N ILE A 73 -2.27 -0.99 8.45
CA ILE A 73 -1.09 -0.73 7.59
C ILE A 73 0.18 -1.44 8.07
N GLY A 74 0.09 -2.26 9.12
CA GLY A 74 1.25 -2.85 9.80
C GLY A 74 2.18 -3.62 8.86
N CYS A 75 1.64 -4.38 7.91
CA CYS A 75 2.45 -5.13 6.95
C CYS A 75 3.36 -4.21 6.11
N PHE A 76 2.83 -3.08 5.65
CA PHE A 76 3.59 -2.08 4.89
C PHE A 76 4.60 -1.35 5.79
N MET A 77 4.15 -0.94 6.98
CA MET A 77 4.99 -0.22 7.95
C MET A 77 6.21 -1.05 8.37
N VAL A 78 6.01 -2.35 8.64
CA VAL A 78 7.08 -3.27 9.04
C VAL A 78 8.07 -3.52 7.88
N ASP A 79 7.59 -3.72 6.66
CA ASP A 79 8.45 -3.92 5.48
C ASP A 79 9.32 -2.68 5.20
N ALA A 80 8.71 -1.49 5.19
CA ALA A 80 9.42 -0.22 4.99
C ALA A 80 10.45 0.03 6.09
N THR A 81 10.06 -0.12 7.36
CA THR A 81 10.95 0.12 8.51
C THR A 81 12.12 -0.85 8.54
N THR A 82 11.87 -2.15 8.37
CA THR A 82 12.94 -3.16 8.40
C THR A 82 13.93 -2.97 7.24
N THR A 83 13.44 -2.60 6.06
CA THR A 83 14.28 -2.28 4.90
C THR A 83 15.13 -1.04 5.15
N LEU A 84 14.53 0.05 5.63
CA LEU A 84 15.23 1.31 5.90
C LEU A 84 16.29 1.13 7.00
N VAL A 85 15.93 0.49 8.13
CA VAL A 85 16.85 0.27 9.25
C VAL A 85 18.04 -0.58 8.82
N ARG A 86 17.84 -1.65 8.04
CA ARG A 86 18.93 -2.51 7.56
C ARG A 86 19.86 -1.76 6.61
N ARG A 87 19.34 -0.85 5.79
CA ARG A 87 20.12 0.00 4.87
C ARG A 87 20.96 1.04 5.59
N VAL A 88 20.35 1.77 6.53
CA VAL A 88 21.05 2.78 7.34
C VAL A 88 22.18 2.13 8.13
N ARG A 89 21.95 0.97 8.74
CA ARG A 89 22.99 0.21 9.46
C ARG A 89 24.14 -0.27 8.56
N ARG A 90 23.91 -0.44 7.26
CA ARG A 90 24.92 -0.84 6.27
C ARG A 90 25.63 0.35 5.61
N GLY A 91 25.25 1.58 5.93
CA GLY A 91 25.79 2.78 5.28
C GLY A 91 25.39 2.90 3.81
N GLU A 92 24.33 2.22 3.37
CA GLU A 92 23.83 2.34 1.99
C GLU A 92 23.14 3.69 1.77
N ARG A 93 23.23 4.23 0.55
CA ARG A 93 22.54 5.46 0.16
C ARG A 93 21.03 5.24 0.18
N PHE A 94 20.38 5.70 1.24
CA PHE A 94 18.95 5.48 1.47
C PHE A 94 18.04 6.23 0.47
N HIS A 95 18.56 7.26 -0.20
CA HIS A 95 17.82 8.06 -1.19
C HIS A 95 17.74 7.45 -2.59
N GLU A 96 18.55 6.42 -2.90
CA GLU A 96 18.51 5.79 -4.23
C GLU A 96 17.34 4.79 -4.30
N ALA A 97 16.51 4.91 -5.33
CA ALA A 97 15.39 4.02 -5.59
C ALA A 97 15.87 2.56 -5.64
N HIS A 98 15.31 1.71 -4.79
CA HIS A 98 15.72 0.31 -4.67
C HIS A 98 14.54 -0.66 -4.69
N ARG A 99 14.85 -1.88 -5.11
CA ARG A 99 13.90 -3.00 -5.27
C ARG A 99 14.11 -4.09 -4.22
N SER A 100 14.45 -3.71 -2.99
CA SER A 100 14.88 -4.65 -1.94
C SER A 100 13.78 -5.01 -0.92
N HIS A 101 12.53 -4.64 -1.18
CA HIS A 101 11.38 -4.92 -0.32
C HIS A 101 11.17 -6.43 -0.09
N ALA A 102 10.75 -6.82 1.12
CA ALA A 102 10.53 -8.22 1.48
C ALA A 102 9.50 -8.88 0.55
N TYR A 103 8.47 -8.13 0.16
CA TYR A 103 7.44 -8.59 -0.77
C TYR A 103 8.01 -8.99 -2.14
N GLN A 104 8.85 -8.12 -2.73
CA GLN A 104 9.46 -8.38 -4.04
C GLN A 104 10.46 -9.54 -3.97
N TYR A 105 11.16 -9.67 -2.84
CA TYR A 105 12.03 -10.81 -2.59
C TYR A 105 11.25 -12.13 -2.49
N ALA A 106 10.20 -12.18 -1.68
CA ALA A 106 9.35 -13.35 -1.55
C ALA A 106 8.75 -13.75 -2.89
N ALA A 107 8.32 -12.79 -3.71
CA ALA A 107 7.74 -13.09 -5.02
C ALA A 107 8.74 -13.71 -5.99
N ARG A 108 10.03 -13.33 -5.90
CA ARG A 108 11.13 -13.96 -6.65
C ARG A 108 11.41 -15.37 -6.15
N GLN A 109 11.44 -15.59 -4.83
CA GLN A 109 11.71 -16.89 -4.24
C GLN A 109 10.61 -17.93 -4.57
N PHE A 110 9.35 -17.49 -4.59
CA PHE A 110 8.20 -18.36 -4.92
C PHE A 110 7.88 -18.42 -6.42
N GLY A 111 8.66 -17.72 -7.28
CA GLY A 111 8.48 -17.71 -8.74
C GLY A 111 7.17 -17.08 -9.23
N ALA A 112 6.34 -16.53 -8.34
CA ALA A 112 5.06 -15.92 -8.67
C ALA A 112 4.68 -14.82 -7.66
N HIS A 113 4.09 -13.73 -8.16
CA HIS A 113 3.58 -12.64 -7.31
C HIS A 113 2.29 -13.01 -6.58
N ARG A 114 1.42 -13.80 -7.23
CA ARG A 114 0.10 -14.21 -6.72
C ARG A 114 0.11 -14.81 -5.30
N PRO A 115 0.96 -15.81 -4.97
CA PRO A 115 0.96 -16.40 -3.63
C PRO A 115 1.38 -15.39 -2.56
N VAL A 116 2.28 -14.46 -2.88
CA VAL A 116 2.73 -13.44 -1.93
C VAL A 116 1.66 -12.38 -1.71
N THR A 117 0.98 -11.94 -2.77
CA THR A 117 -0.19 -11.05 -2.64
C THR A 117 -1.29 -11.68 -1.80
N LEU A 118 -1.61 -12.96 -2.06
CA LEU A 118 -2.61 -13.69 -1.30
C LEU A 118 -2.21 -13.89 0.15
N ALA A 119 -0.93 -14.16 0.44
CA ALA A 119 -0.43 -14.26 1.80
C ALA A 119 -0.55 -12.93 2.56
N VAL A 120 -0.17 -11.80 1.94
CA VAL A 120 -0.35 -10.46 2.53
C VAL A 120 -1.83 -10.16 2.75
N GLY A 121 -2.69 -10.48 1.78
CA GLY A 121 -4.14 -10.36 1.92
C GLY A 121 -4.69 -11.21 3.06
N ALA A 122 -4.24 -12.46 3.18
CA ALA A 122 -4.63 -13.37 4.26
C ALA A 122 -4.17 -12.85 5.64
N ILE A 123 -2.95 -12.29 5.75
CA ILE A 123 -2.47 -11.68 7.00
C ILE A 123 -3.34 -10.48 7.38
N ASN A 124 -3.68 -9.62 6.41
CA ASN A 124 -4.57 -8.49 6.66
C ASN A 124 -5.95 -8.97 7.13
N LEU A 125 -6.54 -9.97 6.47
CA LEU A 125 -7.91 -10.41 6.76
C LEU A 125 -8.04 -11.31 8.00
N LEU A 126 -7.07 -12.19 8.24
CA LEU A 126 -7.15 -13.23 9.28
C LEU A 126 -6.43 -12.83 10.57
N TRP A 127 -5.56 -11.83 10.54
CA TRP A 127 -4.80 -11.41 11.72
C TRP A 127 -5.01 -9.94 12.05
N LEU A 128 -4.66 -9.03 11.13
CA LEU A 128 -4.67 -7.60 11.43
C LEU A 128 -6.10 -7.04 11.58
N LEU A 129 -7.03 -7.47 10.73
CA LEU A 129 -8.43 -7.03 10.80
C LEU A 129 -9.15 -7.52 12.05
N PRO A 130 -9.06 -8.80 12.46
CA PRO A 130 -9.63 -9.26 13.72
C PRO A 130 -9.08 -8.51 14.93
N ILE A 131 -7.78 -8.21 14.96
CA ILE A 131 -7.16 -7.42 16.05
C ILE A 131 -7.67 -5.98 16.04
N ALA A 132 -7.79 -5.35 14.87
CA ALA A 132 -8.33 -4.00 14.74
C ALA A 132 -9.80 -3.93 15.19
N VAL A 133 -10.61 -4.93 14.85
CA VAL A 133 -12.00 -5.05 15.30
C VAL A 133 -12.07 -5.30 16.81
N ALA A 134 -11.26 -6.22 17.35
CA ALA A 134 -11.20 -6.48 18.79
C ALA A 134 -10.80 -5.23 19.58
N LEU A 135 -9.90 -4.41 19.04
CA LEU A 135 -9.54 -3.11 19.61
C LEU A 135 -10.75 -2.14 19.59
N GLY A 136 -11.48 -2.08 18.48
CA GLY A 136 -12.70 -1.27 18.36
C GLY A 136 -13.82 -1.71 19.31
N LEU A 137 -13.87 -3.00 19.66
CA LEU A 137 -14.78 -3.56 20.66
C LEU A 137 -14.29 -3.37 22.11
N GLY A 138 -13.10 -2.80 22.32
CA GLY A 138 -12.55 -2.51 23.65
C GLY A 138 -11.94 -3.71 24.37
N TRP A 139 -11.54 -4.77 23.65
CA TRP A 139 -10.97 -5.98 24.26
C TRP A 139 -9.52 -5.79 24.75
N PHE A 140 -8.78 -4.85 24.17
CA PHE A 140 -7.39 -4.53 24.53
C PHE A 140 -7.13 -3.03 24.42
N ASP A 141 -6.07 -2.56 25.09
CA ASP A 141 -5.57 -1.19 24.93
C ASP A 141 -4.82 -1.02 23.59
N GLY A 142 -4.78 0.20 23.05
CA GLY A 142 -4.20 0.55 21.74
C GLY A 142 -2.76 0.07 21.59
N VAL A 143 -1.95 0.27 22.64
CA VAL A 143 -0.54 -0.13 22.66
C VAL A 143 -0.39 -1.65 22.66
N ALA A 144 -1.20 -2.36 23.44
CA ALA A 144 -1.18 -3.81 23.52
C ALA A 144 -1.62 -4.45 22.18
N GLY A 145 -2.69 -3.93 21.57
CA GLY A 145 -3.15 -4.37 20.25
C GLY A 145 -2.09 -4.18 19.17
N LEU A 146 -1.40 -3.04 19.17
CA LEU A 146 -0.30 -2.77 18.24
C LEU A 146 0.86 -3.78 18.43
N ALA A 147 1.27 -4.03 19.67
CA ALA A 147 2.34 -4.98 19.97
C ALA A 147 2.00 -6.40 19.47
N ILE A 148 0.79 -6.89 19.77
CA ILE A 148 0.33 -8.22 19.34
C ILE A 148 0.27 -8.31 17.81
N ALA A 149 -0.24 -7.27 17.13
CA ALA A 149 -0.31 -7.23 15.68
C ALA A 149 1.08 -7.28 15.01
N TYR A 150 2.06 -6.58 15.57
CA TYR A 150 3.38 -6.39 14.95
C TYR A 150 4.36 -7.54 15.20
N VAL A 151 4.22 -8.31 16.27
CA VAL A 151 5.10 -9.45 16.60
C VAL A 151 5.25 -10.47 15.46
N PRO A 152 4.17 -11.06 14.91
CA PRO A 152 4.30 -12.04 13.82
C PRO A 152 4.80 -11.41 12.52
N LEU A 153 4.45 -10.15 12.26
CA LEU A 153 4.95 -9.41 11.09
C LEU A 153 6.47 -9.21 11.15
N LEU A 154 6.99 -8.79 12.31
CA LEU A 154 8.42 -8.63 12.53
C LEU A 154 9.13 -9.98 12.39
N TRP A 155 8.58 -11.04 12.99
CA TRP A 155 9.13 -12.40 12.86
C TRP A 155 9.22 -12.84 11.39
N LEU A 156 8.16 -12.64 10.60
CA LEU A 156 8.17 -12.92 9.15
C LEU A 156 9.24 -12.08 8.42
N ALA A 157 9.35 -10.79 8.72
CA ALA A 157 10.33 -9.90 8.11
C ALA A 157 11.79 -10.30 8.42
N PHE A 158 12.06 -10.86 9.61
CA PHE A 158 13.34 -11.46 9.94
C PHE A 158 13.55 -12.81 9.24
N ARG A 159 12.53 -13.67 9.22
CA ARG A 159 12.58 -15.01 8.61
C ARG A 159 12.83 -15.00 7.10
N PHE A 160 12.24 -14.02 6.40
CA PHE A 160 12.42 -13.83 4.95
C PHE A 160 13.63 -12.96 4.59
N LYS A 161 14.53 -12.63 5.55
CA LYS A 161 15.79 -11.92 5.28
C LYS A 161 15.61 -10.62 4.46
N ALA A 162 14.48 -9.92 4.65
CA ALA A 162 14.15 -8.66 3.97
C ALA A 162 15.33 -7.68 3.91
N GLY A 163 15.81 -7.28 2.73
CA GLY A 163 16.93 -6.32 2.61
C GLY A 163 18.35 -6.88 2.79
N ILE A 164 18.57 -8.20 2.69
CA ILE A 164 19.93 -8.78 2.58
C ILE A 164 20.30 -8.98 1.10
N ARG A 165 21.23 -8.15 0.58
CA ARG A 165 21.76 -8.20 -0.80
C ARG A 165 22.25 -9.59 -1.24
N THR A 166 23.02 -10.28 -0.39
CA THR A 166 23.59 -11.61 -0.70
C THR A 166 22.53 -12.68 -0.93
N ALA A 167 21.33 -12.57 -0.34
CA ALA A 167 20.24 -13.51 -0.61
C ALA A 167 19.44 -13.14 -1.88
N GLN A 168 19.54 -11.88 -2.33
CA GLN A 168 18.85 -11.34 -3.51
C GLN A 168 19.68 -11.51 -4.79
N GLU A 169 21.01 -11.51 -4.68
CA GLU A 169 21.95 -11.74 -5.79
C GLU A 169 22.04 -13.22 -6.20
N SER A 170 21.89 -14.17 -5.27
CA SER A 170 21.91 -15.62 -5.59
C SER A 170 20.66 -16.13 -6.32
N CYS A 171 19.61 -15.32 -6.44
CA CYS A 171 18.37 -15.63 -7.17
C CYS A 171 18.19 -14.78 -8.44
N ALA A 172 19.19 -13.99 -8.82
CA ALA A 172 19.23 -13.25 -10.08
C ALA A 172 20.06 -14.05 -11.11
#